data_AF-A0A7L0L4H2-F1
#
_entry.id   AF-A0A7L0L4H2-F1
#
_cell.length_a   1.000
_cell.length_b   1.000
_cell.length_c   1.000
_cell.angle_alpha   90.00
_cell.angle_beta   90.00
_cell.angle_gamma   90.00
#
_symmetry.space_group_name_H-M   'P 1'
#
loop_
_entity.id
_entity.type
_entity.pdbx_description
1 polymer ?
#
loop_
_entity_poly.entity_id
_entity_poly.type
_entity_poly.pdbx_seq_one_letter_code
_entity_poly.pdbx_strand_id
1 'polypeptide(L)'
;LLEGVYVMKDPFTPDKDKFLIAGSHCSLCSRAVCVGTDCSLFYSNSFCLPCVKENLKAFPLEIQEYMDKRNPSRNPAKKRIQSIN
;
A
#
# COMPACT_ATOMS: atom_id res chain seq x y z
N LEU A 1 2.63 17.94 -9.54
CA LEU A 1 2.82 16.52 -9.13
C LEU A 1 3.47 15.79 -10.29
N LEU A 2 4.47 14.95 -10.03
CA LEU A 2 5.19 14.21 -11.08
C LEU A 2 4.39 13.00 -11.60
N GLU A 3 3.36 12.59 -10.86
CA GLU A 3 2.44 11.48 -11.18
C GLU A 3 1.02 12.00 -11.45
N GLY A 4 0.28 11.27 -12.29
CA GLY A 4 -1.15 11.51 -12.52
C GLY A 4 -1.97 11.08 -11.30
N VAL A 5 -2.59 12.05 -10.62
CA VAL A 5 -3.38 11.84 -9.40
C VAL A 5 -4.81 12.35 -9.56
N TYR A 6 -5.71 11.79 -8.76
CA TYR A 6 -7.06 12.30 -8.60
C TYR A 6 -7.09 13.30 -7.44
N VAL A 7 -7.50 14.54 -7.71
CA VAL A 7 -7.61 15.60 -6.70
C VAL A 7 -9.05 16.09 -6.57
N MET A 8 -9.39 16.57 -5.38
CA MET A 8 -10.64 17.30 -5.12
C MET A 8 -10.34 18.55 -4.30
N LYS A 9 -11.25 19.52 -4.32
CA LYS A 9 -11.19 20.65 -3.38
C LYS A 9 -11.18 20.10 -1.97
N ASP A 10 -10.26 20.57 -1.14
CA ASP A 10 -10.16 20.13 0.25
C ASP A 10 -11.45 20.52 1.00
N PRO A 11 -12.26 19.55 1.47
CA PRO A 11 -13.49 19.86 2.21
C PRO A 11 -13.21 20.19 3.68
N PHE A 12 -11.98 19.99 4.16
CA PHE A 12 -11.59 20.17 5.55
C PHE A 12 -10.90 21.51 5.82
N THR A 13 -10.45 22.21 4.77
CA THR A 13 -9.82 23.53 4.91
C THR A 13 -10.65 24.59 4.18
N PRO A 14 -10.94 25.77 4.80
CA PRO A 14 -11.68 26.85 4.14
C PRO A 14 -10.89 27.56 3.04
N ASP A 15 -9.58 27.34 2.98
CA ASP A 15 -8.66 27.87 1.98
C ASP A 15 -8.96 27.26 0.60
N LYS A 16 -9.21 28.13 -0.39
CA LYS A 16 -9.66 27.73 -1.73
C LYS A 16 -8.53 27.17 -2.59
N ASP A 17 -7.28 27.39 -2.21
CA ASP A 17 -6.11 26.98 -2.99
C ASP A 17 -5.56 25.62 -2.56
N LYS A 18 -6.21 24.97 -1.57
CA LYS A 18 -5.85 23.63 -1.11
C LYS A 18 -6.70 22.54 -1.77
N PHE A 19 -6.02 21.45 -2.11
CA PHE A 19 -6.63 20.26 -2.69
C PHE A 19 -6.26 19.02 -1.88
N LEU A 20 -7.17 18.06 -1.84
CA LEU A 20 -6.96 16.73 -1.29
C LEU A 20 -6.64 15.77 -2.43
N ILE A 21 -5.60 14.95 -2.26
CA ILE A 21 -5.31 13.84 -3.15
C ILE A 21 -6.19 12.65 -2.74
N ALA A 22 -7.10 12.24 -3.62
CA ALA A 22 -8.02 11.13 -3.38
C ALA A 22 -7.43 9.78 -3.82
N GLY A 23 -6.56 9.79 -4.83
CA GLY A 23 -5.97 8.57 -5.38
C GLY A 23 -5.01 8.81 -6.53
N SER A 24 -4.60 7.72 -7.17
CA SER A 24 -3.63 7.67 -8.25
C SER A 24 -3.78 6.35 -9.02
N HIS A 25 -2.76 5.97 -9.79
CA HIS A 25 -2.68 4.67 -10.44
C HIS A 25 -1.50 3.86 -9.89
N CYS A 26 -1.66 2.55 -9.79
CA CYS A 26 -0.57 1.64 -9.49
C CYS A 26 0.51 1.72 -10.58
N SER A 27 1.77 1.95 -10.23
CA SER A 27 2.85 2.08 -11.23
C SER A 27 3.22 0.78 -11.94
N LEU A 28 2.79 -0.38 -11.42
CA LEU A 28 3.08 -1.68 -12.03
C LEU A 28 1.96 -2.17 -12.95
N CYS A 29 0.71 -1.88 -12.63
CA CYS A 29 -0.45 -2.41 -13.38
C CYS A 29 -1.46 -1.36 -13.83
N SER A 30 -1.18 -0.08 -13.58
CA SER A 30 -2.00 1.07 -13.96
C SER A 30 -3.44 1.05 -13.46
N ARG A 31 -3.80 0.19 -12.49
CA ARG A 31 -5.12 0.20 -11.85
C ARG A 31 -5.26 1.45 -10.97
N ALA A 32 -6.42 2.10 -11.03
CA ALA A 32 -6.76 3.17 -10.10
C ALA A 32 -6.76 2.67 -8.64
N VAL A 33 -6.19 3.45 -7.74
CA VAL A 33 -6.10 3.17 -6.31
C VAL A 33 -6.37 4.43 -5.50
N CYS A 34 -6.96 4.30 -4.31
CA CYS A 34 -7.10 5.43 -3.39
C CYS A 34 -5.86 5.60 -2.51
N VAL A 35 -5.70 6.77 -1.89
CA VAL A 35 -4.59 7.06 -0.96
C VAL A 35 -4.70 6.32 0.38
N GLY A 36 -5.80 5.60 0.60
CA GLY A 36 -6.01 4.81 1.81
C GLY A 36 -4.96 3.70 1.94
N THR A 37 -4.41 3.55 3.14
CA THR A 37 -3.33 2.59 3.41
C THR A 37 -3.79 1.14 3.24
N ASP A 38 -5.09 0.86 3.33
CA ASP A 38 -5.68 -0.46 3.07
C ASP A 38 -5.98 -0.72 1.58
N CYS A 39 -5.74 0.27 0.72
CA CYS A 39 -5.93 0.18 -0.74
C CYS A 39 -4.60 0.18 -1.49
N SER A 40 -3.66 1.05 -1.08
CA SER A 40 -2.38 1.23 -1.74
C SER A 40 -1.23 1.51 -0.78
N LEU A 41 -0.02 1.39 -1.31
CA LEU A 41 1.21 1.83 -0.69
C LEU A 41 1.83 2.94 -1.54
N PHE A 42 2.16 4.07 -0.94
CA PHE A 42 3.01 5.09 -1.58
C PHE A 42 4.45 4.97 -1.05
N TYR A 43 5.42 4.90 -1.95
CA TYR A 43 6.84 5.01 -1.64
C TYR A 43 7.49 6.08 -2.53
N SER A 44 8.03 5.70 -3.67
CA SER A 44 8.42 6.64 -4.74
C SER A 44 7.30 6.88 -5.74
N ASN A 45 6.33 5.97 -5.80
CA ASN A 45 5.08 6.07 -6.55
C ASN A 45 4.00 5.26 -5.81
N SER A 46 2.76 5.30 -6.30
CA SER A 46 1.67 4.47 -5.76
C SER A 46 1.64 3.04 -6.32
N PHE A 47 1.40 2.06 -5.45
CA PHE A 47 1.27 0.65 -5.80
C PHE A 47 0.02 0.04 -5.17
N CYS A 48 -0.76 -0.73 -5.93
CA CYS A 48 -1.84 -1.50 -5.33
C CYS A 48 -1.28 -2.62 -4.45
N LEU A 49 -1.99 -2.97 -3.37
CA LEU A 49 -1.51 -4.00 -2.44
C LEU A 49 -1.21 -5.36 -3.09
N PRO A 50 -1.96 -5.85 -4.11
CA PRO A 50 -1.57 -7.05 -4.84
C PRO A 50 -0.17 -6.97 -5.45
N CYS A 51 0.12 -5.89 -6.18
CA CYS A 51 1.44 -5.71 -6.80
C CYS A 51 2.55 -5.55 -5.76
N VAL A 52 2.28 -4.92 -4.60
CA VAL A 52 3.25 -4.87 -3.49
C VAL A 52 3.56 -6.28 -2.98
N LYS A 53 2.53 -7.13 -2.78
CA LYS A 53 2.73 -8.51 -2.28
C LYS A 53 3.49 -9.38 -3.28
N GLU A 54 3.15 -9.29 -4.56
CA GLU A 54 3.81 -10.04 -5.64
C GLU A 54 5.28 -9.63 -5.82
N ASN A 55 5.60 -8.35 -5.57
CA ASN A 55 6.93 -7.79 -5.79
C ASN A 55 7.65 -7.42 -4.48
N LEU A 56 7.24 -7.98 -3.34
CA LEU A 56 7.65 -7.51 -2.01
C LEU A 56 9.16 -7.44 -1.83
N LYS A 57 9.88 -8.42 -2.39
CA LYS A 57 11.35 -8.52 -2.31
C LYS A 57 12.10 -7.40 -3.03
N ALA A 58 11.45 -6.69 -3.95
CA ALA A 58 12.04 -5.55 -4.66
C ALA A 58 11.91 -4.23 -3.88
N PHE A 59 11.10 -4.20 -2.82
CA PHE A 59 10.95 -3.02 -1.97
C PHE A 59 12.03 -2.98 -0.88
N PRO A 60 12.37 -1.79 -0.33
CA PRO A 60 13.24 -1.66 0.84
C PRO A 60 12.76 -2.47 2.04
N LEU A 61 13.69 -2.86 2.93
CA LEU A 61 13.39 -3.72 4.09
C LEU A 61 12.29 -3.14 4.99
N GLU A 62 12.23 -1.83 5.14
CA GLU A 62 11.24 -1.11 5.93
C GLU A 62 9.81 -1.39 5.42
N ILE A 63 9.63 -1.45 4.10
CA ILE A 63 8.34 -1.78 3.48
C ILE A 63 8.04 -3.27 3.64
N GLN A 64 9.05 -4.13 3.53
CA GLN A 64 8.87 -5.57 3.75
C GLN A 64 8.37 -5.85 5.16
N GLU A 65 9.00 -5.24 6.17
CA GLU A 65 8.61 -5.36 7.58
C GLU A 65 7.22 -4.78 7.87
N TYR A 66 6.91 -3.61 7.27
CA TYR A 66 5.59 -2.99 7.37
C TYR A 66 4.48 -3.91 6.84
N MET A 67 4.71 -4.53 5.68
CA MET A 67 3.75 -5.43 5.05
C MET A 67 3.62 -6.77 5.81
N ASP A 68 4.68 -7.22 6.47
CA ASP A 68 4.64 -8.41 7.32
C ASP A 68 3.81 -8.20 8.59
N LYS A 69 3.95 -7.04 9.25
CA LYS A 69 3.13 -6.66 10.42
C LYS A 69 1.64 -6.53 10.09
N ARG A 70 1.31 -6.26 8.81
CA ARG A 70 -0.06 -6.15 8.30
C ARG A 70 -0.75 -7.47 7.99
N ASN A 71 -0.04 -8.60 7.99
CA ASN A 71 -0.65 -9.90 7.73
C ASN A 71 -1.13 -10.54 9.04
N PRO A 72 -2.43 -10.45 9.41
CA PRO A 72 -2.96 -11.10 10.61
C PRO A 72 -2.88 -12.65 10.57
N SER A 73 -2.53 -13.23 9.42
CA SER A 73 -2.37 -14.68 9.22
C SER A 73 -1.03 -15.24 9.68
N ARG A 74 -0.05 -14.41 10.09
CA ARG A 74 1.22 -14.87 10.65
C ARG A 74 1.21 -14.79 12.19
N ASN A 75 0.30 -15.53 12.83
CA ASN A 75 0.49 -15.88 14.24
C ASN A 75 1.73 -16.79 14.36
N PRO A 76 2.71 -16.51 15.23
CA PRO A 76 3.88 -17.38 15.42
C PRO A 76 3.57 -18.75 16.04
N ALA A 77 2.31 -19.07 16.31
CA ALA A 77 1.89 -20.17 17.17
C ALA A 77 1.56 -21.51 16.46
N LYS A 78 2.12 -21.79 15.28
CA LYS A 78 2.08 -23.15 14.69
C LYS A 78 3.41 -23.51 14.01
N LYS A 79 4.40 -23.93 14.80
CA LYS A 79 5.52 -24.76 14.33
C LYS A 79 5.66 -26.00 15.23
N ARG A 80 5.75 -27.16 14.58
CA ARG A 80 5.97 -28.54 15.07
C ARG A 80 4.79 -29.14 15.86
N ILE A 81 4.28 -30.33 15.55
CA ILE A 81 4.98 -31.58 15.17
C ILE A 81 4.22 -32.30 14.04
N GLN A 82 4.91 -32.65 12.97
CA GLN A 82 4.52 -33.74 12.08
C GLN A 82 5.71 -34.71 12.06
N SER A 83 5.38 -36.01 12.13
CA SER A 83 6.27 -37.19 12.02
C SER A 83 6.90 -37.73 13.30
N ILE A 84 6.17 -38.63 13.98
CA ILE A 84 6.75 -39.89 14.46
C ILE A 84 5.81 -41.00 13.97
N ASN A 85 6.24 -41.70 12.92
CA ASN A 85 5.88 -43.11 12.72
C ASN A 85 7.03 -43.93 13.30
#